data_AF-A0A176ZDA7-F1
#
_entry.id   AF-A0A176ZDA7-F1
#
_cell.length_a   1.000
_cell.length_b   1.000
_cell.length_c   1.000
_cell.angle_alpha   90.00
_cell.angle_beta   90.00
_cell.angle_gamma   90.00
#
_symmetry.space_group_name_H-M   'P 1'
#
loop_
_entity.id
_entity.type
_entity.pdbx_description
1 polymer ?
#
loop_
_entity_poly.entity_id
_entity_poly.type
_entity_poly.pdbx_seq_one_letter_code
_entity_poly.pdbx_strand_id
1 'polypeptide(L)' 'MKDMKAHLELLRVQIAECERLQKAAKSQIKRDVFTRLLVRYRAIATELEQAIAKMPPAPVAFPGRKTPEPLPKEEQE' A
#
# COMPACT_ATOMS: atom_id res chain seq x y z
N MET A 1 -7.41 -1.78 0.39
CA MET A 1 -6.20 -1.04 0.82
C MET A 1 -5.46 -1.70 1.99
N LYS A 2 -6.17 -2.17 3.03
CA LYS A 2 -5.53 -2.90 4.14
C LYS A 2 -4.85 -4.19 3.67
N ASP A 3 -5.45 -4.89 2.70
CA ASP A 3 -4.94 -6.15 2.16
C ASP A 3 -3.60 -5.97 1.43
N MET A 4 -3.50 -4.93 0.59
CA MET A 4 -2.26 -4.59 -0.12
C MET A 4 -1.15 -4.15 0.85
N LYS A 5 -1.51 -3.38 1.89
CA LYS A 5 -0.55 -3.01 2.95
C LYS A 5 -0.09 -4.22 3.77
N ALA A 6 -1.00 -5.13 4.12
CA ALA A 6 -0.67 -6.36 4.83
C ALA A 6 0.25 -7.26 3.99
N HIS A 7 -0.01 -7.36 2.69
CA HIS A 7 0.84 -8.11 1.78
C HIS A 7 2.23 -7.50 1.63
N LEU A 8 2.32 -6.16 1.61
CA LEU A 8 3.58 -5.42 1.58
C LEU A 8 4.41 -5.67 2.84
N GLU A 9 3.79 -5.63 4.03
CA GLU A 9 4.47 -5.96 5.29
C GLU A 9 4.98 -7.41 5.30
N LEU A 10 4.17 -8.36 4.82
CA LEU A 10 4.61 -9.75 4.66
C LEU A 10 5.81 -9.87 3.72
N LEU A 11 5.78 -9.16 2.60
CA LEU A 11 6.84 -9.16 1.61
C LEU A 11 8.15 -8.58 2.20
N ARG A 12 8.05 -7.52 3.02
CA ARG A 12 9.21 -6.96 3.75
C ARG A 12 9.82 -7.97 4.71
N VAL A 13 9.01 -8.73 5.45
CA VAL A 13 9.50 -9.82 6.31
C VAL A 13 10.20 -10.90 5.48
N GLN A 14 9.63 -11.29 4.33
CA GLN A 14 10.26 -12.28 3.45
C GLN A 14 11.58 -11.79 2.85
N ILE A 15 11.69 -10.50 2.51
CA ILE A 15 12.94 -9.88 2.06
C ILE A 15 13.99 -10.00 3.17
N ALA A 16 13.66 -9.60 4.40
CA ALA A 16 14.59 -9.68 5.53
C ALA A 16 15.07 -11.12 5.79
N GLU A 17 14.16 -12.10 5.70
CA GLU A 17 14.52 -13.51 5.86
C GLU A 17 15.39 -14.02 4.70
N CYS A 18 15.10 -13.63 3.46
CA CYS A 18 15.93 -13.99 2.31
C CYS A 18 17.33 -13.37 2.40
N GLU A 19 17.46 -12.14 2.90
CA GLU A 19 18.78 -11.53 3.17
C GLU A 19 19.54 -12.28 4.26
N ARG A 20 18.85 -12.72 5.32
CA ARG A 20 19.44 -13.53 6.39
C ARG A 20 19.93 -14.88 5.86
N LEU A 21 19.10 -15.56 5.08
CA LEU A 21 19.43 -16.84 4.44
C LEU A 21 20.56 -16.71 3.44
N GLN A 22 20.60 -15.61 2.66
CA GLN A 22 21.72 -15.31 1.76
C GLN A 22 23.03 -15.13 2.53
N LYS A 23 23.01 -14.38 3.63
CA LYS A 23 24.20 -14.18 4.49
C LYS A 23 24.64 -15.47 5.18
N ALA A 24 23.71 -16.32 5.59
CA ALA A 24 23.99 -17.61 6.20
C ALA A 24 24.40 -18.69 5.18
N ALA A 25 24.10 -18.50 3.89
CA ALA A 25 24.37 -19.48 2.86
C ALA A 25 25.86 -19.55 2.51
N LYS A 26 26.48 -20.68 2.86
CA LYS A 26 27.87 -21.00 2.46
C LYS A 26 28.00 -21.36 0.98
N SER A 27 26.91 -21.83 0.34
CA SER A 27 26.90 -22.18 -1.08
C SER A 27 26.65 -20.95 -1.95
N GLN A 28 27.52 -20.73 -2.93
CA GLN A 28 27.44 -19.62 -3.87
C GLN A 28 26.17 -19.68 -4.73
N ILE A 29 25.74 -20.87 -5.16
CA ILE A 29 24.51 -21.08 -5.92
C ILE A 29 23.28 -20.64 -5.11
N LYS A 30 23.23 -20.99 -3.82
CA LYS A 30 22.13 -20.55 -2.93
C LYS A 30 22.14 -19.03 -2.79
N ARG A 31 23.31 -18.42 -2.59
CA ARG A 31 23.45 -16.96 -2.54
C ARG A 31 22.92 -16.29 -3.80
N ASP A 32 23.28 -16.79 -4.99
CA ASP A 32 22.82 -16.23 -6.26
C ASP A 32 21.31 -16.35 -6.45
N VAL A 33 20.71 -17.47 -6.05
CA VAL A 33 19.25 -17.64 -6.07
C VAL A 33 18.59 -16.61 -5.15
N PHE A 34 19.06 -16.46 -3.90
CA PHE A 34 18.51 -15.47 -2.97
C PHE A 34 18.73 -14.04 -3.46
N THR A 35 19.88 -13.72 -4.07
CA THR A 35 20.11 -12.40 -4.70
C THR A 35 19.04 -12.10 -5.74
N ARG A 36 18.76 -13.04 -6.66
CA ARG A 36 17.72 -12.87 -7.68
C ARG A 36 16.33 -12.75 -7.07
N LEU A 37 16.05 -13.50 -6.01
CA LEU A 37 14.77 -13.44 -5.29
C LEU A 37 14.56 -12.06 -4.65
N LEU A 38 15.60 -11.52 -3.99
CA LEU A 38 15.57 -10.21 -3.35
C LEU A 38 15.31 -9.08 -4.34
N VAL A 39 15.95 -9.12 -5.52
CA VAL A 39 15.69 -8.13 -6.58
C VAL A 39 14.22 -8.14 -6.99
N ARG A 40 13.63 -9.33 -7.18
CA ARG A 40 12.22 -9.48 -7.57
C ARG A 40 11.27 -9.02 -6.46
N TYR A 41 11.52 -9.41 -5.21
CA TYR A 41 10.69 -8.99 -4.08
C TYR A 41 10.72 -7.48 -3.87
N ARG A 42 11.88 -6.84 -4.03
CA ARG A 42 11.97 -5.36 -3.97
C ARG A 42 11.16 -4.71 -5.09
N ALA A 43 11.23 -5.24 -6.32
CA ALA A 43 10.42 -4.72 -7.43
C ALA A 43 8.91 -4.80 -7.15
N ILE A 44 8.43 -5.95 -6.68
CA ILE A 44 7.01 -6.15 -6.31
C ILE A 44 6.61 -5.22 -5.16
N ALA A 45 7.49 -5.02 -4.15
CA ALA A 45 7.23 -4.10 -3.06
C ALA A 45 7.05 -2.66 -3.57
N THR A 46 7.91 -2.22 -4.48
CA THR A 46 7.81 -0.90 -5.11
C THR A 46 6.54 -0.76 -5.95
N GLU A 47 6.14 -1.78 -6.70
CA GLU A 47 4.89 -1.77 -7.46
C GLU A 47 3.67 -1.65 -6.53
N LEU A 48 3.66 -2.38 -5.41
CA LEU A 48 2.61 -2.28 -4.40
C LEU A 48 2.57 -0.89 -3.76
N GLU A 49 3.72 -0.31 -3.41
CA GLU A 49 3.82 1.05 -2.88
C GLU A 49 3.29 2.09 -3.88
N GLN A 50 3.66 1.96 -5.16
CA GLN A 50 3.17 2.85 -6.20
C GLN A 50 1.67 2.69 -6.44
N ALA A 51 1.13 1.47 -6.42
CA ALA A 51 -0.30 1.24 -6.56
C ALA A 51 -1.07 1.84 -5.37
N ILE A 52 -0.53 1.73 -4.15
CA ILE A 52 -1.10 2.36 -2.96
C ILE A 52 -1.05 3.89 -3.07
N ALA A 53 0.03 4.47 -3.63
CA ALA A 53 0.21 5.92 -3.76
C ALA A 53 -0.60 6.55 -4.91
N LYS A 54 -0.74 5.84 -6.05
CA LYS A 54 -1.49 6.29 -7.22
C LYS A 54 -3.00 6.17 -7.04
N MET A 55 -3.44 5.32 -6.11
CA MET A 55 -4.86 5.22 -5.79
C MET A 55 -5.22 6.37 -4.85
N PRO A 56 -6.11 7.29 -5.27
CA PRO A 56 -6.49 8.40 -4.40
C PRO A 56 -7.05 7.83 -3.10
N PRO A 57 -6.70 8.41 -1.92
CA PRO A 57 -7.49 8.14 -0.72
C PRO A 57 -8.94 8.46 -1.08
N ALA A 58 -9.86 7.56 -0.72
CA ALA A 58 -11.29 7.76 -0.90
C ALA A 58 -11.63 9.23 -0.67
N PRO A 59 -12.44 9.87 -1.54
CA PRO A 59 -12.67 11.31 -1.48
C PRO A 59 -13.05 11.62 -0.04
N VAL A 60 -12.14 12.31 0.65
CA VAL A 60 -12.42 12.89 1.94
C VAL A 60 -13.68 13.70 1.71
N ALA A 61 -14.78 13.21 2.26
CA ALA A 61 -16.03 13.95 2.31
C ALA A 61 -15.67 15.28 2.95
N PHE A 62 -15.57 16.32 2.14
CA PHE A 62 -15.46 17.69 2.61
C PHE A 62 -16.66 17.92 3.54
N PRO A 63 -16.51 18.08 4.85
CA PRO A 63 -17.63 18.47 5.70
C PRO A 63 -17.72 19.99 5.56
N GLY A 64 -18.32 20.45 4.47
CA GLY A 64 -18.03 21.82 4.03
C GLY A 64 -18.95 22.46 3.01
N ARG A 65 -20.23 22.08 2.95
CA ARG A 65 -21.28 23.02 2.53
C ARG A 65 -22.54 22.73 3.31
N LYS A 66 -22.82 23.63 4.28
CA LYS A 66 -24.17 23.82 4.78
C LYS A 66 -25.05 24.08 3.57
N THR A 67 -26.09 23.28 3.37
CA THR A 67 -27.27 23.69 2.63
C THR A 67 -27.90 24.82 3.44
N PRO A 68 -27.92 26.08 2.99
CA PRO A 68 -28.95 26.98 3.48
C PRO A 68 -30.25 26.51 2.85
N GLU A 69 -31.06 25.84 3.66
CA GLU A 69 -32.49 25.68 3.46
C GLU A 69 -33.08 27.07 3.23
N PRO A 70 -33.66 27.40 2.06
CA PRO A 70 -34.52 28.56 1.97
C PRO A 70 -35.90 28.09 2.37
N LEU A 71 -36.30 28.39 3.61
CA LEU A 71 -37.71 28.64 3.92
C LEU A 71 -38.12 29.91 3.15
N PRO A 72 -39.11 29.88 2.25
CA PRO A 72 -40.02 30.99 2.11
C PRO A 72 -41.14 30.84 3.12
N LYS A 73 -41.44 31.96 3.75
CA LYS A 73 -42.41 32.16 4.82
C LYS A 73 -43.84 32.07 4.30
N GLU A 74 -44.73 31.79 5.24
CA GLU A 74 -46.19 32.03 5.29
C GLU A 74 -46.77 33.04 4.29
N GLU A 75 -47.91 32.69 3.67
CA GLU A 75 -49.18 33.44 3.69
C GLU A 75 -50.25 32.64 2.91
N GLN A 76 -51.28 32.14 3.59
CA GLN A 76 -52.67 32.67 3.59
C GLN A 76 -53.43 32.46 2.26
N GLU A 77 -54.31 31.45 2.21
CA GLU A 77 -55.76 31.57 1.92
C GLU A 77 -56.49 30.26 2.24
#